data_AF-A0A9E2DCM7-F1
#
_entry.id   AF-A0A9E2DCM7-F1
#
_cell.length_a   1.000
_cell.length_b   1.000
_cell.length_c   1.000
_cell.angle_alpha   90.00
_cell.angle_beta   90.00
_cell.angle_gamma   90.00
#
_symmetry.space_group_name_H-M   'P 1'
#
loop_
_entity.id
_entity.type
_entity.pdbx_description
1 polymer ?
#
loop_
_entity_poly.entity_id
_entity_poly.type
_entity_poly.pdbx_seq_one_letter_code
_entity_poly.pdbx_strand_id
1 'polypeptide(L)'
;MDLQALKTIFEEQGYVVVPGFADNAITQSLRLIAEEHLATELAPMEYEVDVQYPGAPADAEALGANTARRLLQACSRHSAFRDWATSDAVKQILAKLL
;
A
#
# COMPACT_ATOMS: atom_id res chain seq x y z
N MET A 1 -10.38 9.94 18.21
CA MET A 1 -9.04 10.15 17.63
C MET A 1 -8.73 11.64 17.70
N ASP A 2 -7.61 12.03 18.30
CA ASP A 2 -7.22 13.44 18.39
C ASP A 2 -6.49 13.88 17.11
N LEU A 3 -7.23 14.55 16.23
CA LEU A 3 -6.74 15.04 14.95
C LEU A 3 -5.67 16.13 15.10
N GLN A 4 -5.68 16.91 16.19
CA GLN A 4 -4.68 17.95 16.39
C GLN A 4 -3.35 17.36 16.83
N ALA A 5 -3.38 16.39 17.75
CA ALA A 5 -2.19 15.66 18.15
C ALA A 5 -1.54 14.93 16.96
N LEU A 6 -2.33 14.31 16.09
CA LEU A 6 -1.82 13.68 14.87
C LEU A 6 -1.11 14.69 13.96
N LYS A 7 -1.68 15.89 13.76
CA LYS A 7 -1.04 16.93 12.95
C LYS A 7 0.32 17.34 13.52
N THR A 8 0.40 17.58 14.84
CA THR A 8 1.67 17.94 15.49
C THR A 8 2.73 16.85 15.32
N ILE A 9 2.36 15.58 15.53
CA ILE A 9 3.29 14.45 15.34
C ILE A 9 3.74 14.37 13.88
N PHE A 10 2.83 14.56 12.92
CA PHE A 10 3.17 14.53 11.50
C PHE A 10 4.16 15.64 11.13
N GLU A 11 3.96 16.87 11.63
CA GLU A 11 4.85 18.00 11.38
C GLU A 11 6.26 17.79 11.96
N GLU A 12 6.37 17.11 13.11
CA GLU A 12 7.64 16.85 13.76
C GLU A 12 8.38 15.62 13.20
N GLN A 13 7.64 14.56 12.85
CA GLN A 13 8.20 13.25 12.53
C GLN A 13 8.12 12.89 11.04
N GLY A 14 7.30 13.59 10.26
CA GLY A 14 7.02 13.28 8.85
C GLY A 14 6.08 12.09 8.63
N TYR A 15 5.56 11.47 9.69
CA TYR A 15 4.59 10.38 9.64
C TYR A 15 3.75 10.29 10.91
N VAL A 16 2.61 9.60 10.84
CA VAL A 16 1.78 9.24 12.01
C VAL A 16 1.34 7.78 11.92
N VAL A 17 1.15 7.15 13.08
CA VAL A 17 0.59 5.80 13.18
C VAL A 17 -0.77 5.89 13.86
N VAL A 18 -1.80 5.35 13.18
CA VAL A 18 -3.17 5.24 13.72
C VAL A 18 -3.50 3.75 13.88
N PRO A 19 -3.32 3.16 15.07
CA PRO A 19 -3.59 1.75 15.30
C PRO A 19 -5.06 1.42 15.06
N GLY A 20 -5.35 0.30 14.39
CA GLY A 20 -6.73 -0.16 14.15
C GLY A 20 -7.56 0.80 13.30
N PHE A 21 -6.93 1.56 12.40
CA PHE A 21 -7.63 2.55 11.58
C PHE A 21 -8.64 1.93 10.60
N ALA A 22 -8.24 0.85 9.93
CA ALA A 22 -9.17 -0.07 9.28
C ALA A 22 -9.61 -1.11 10.30
N ASP A 23 -10.89 -1.47 10.29
CA ASP A 23 -11.37 -2.61 11.07
C ASP A 23 -10.83 -3.94 10.51
N ASN A 24 -11.09 -5.02 11.23
CA ASN A 24 -10.60 -6.34 10.86
C ASN A 24 -11.22 -6.85 9.55
N ALA A 25 -12.49 -6.53 9.27
CA ALA A 25 -13.18 -6.99 8.07
C ALA A 25 -12.60 -6.33 6.81
N ILE A 26 -12.38 -5.01 6.84
CA ILE A 26 -11.71 -4.27 5.76
C ILE A 26 -10.29 -4.81 5.56
N THR A 27 -9.54 -4.99 6.65
CA THR A 27 -8.16 -5.49 6.58
C THR A 27 -8.09 -6.88 5.95
N GLN A 28 -8.96 -7.80 6.36
CA GLN A 28 -9.03 -9.14 5.78
C GLN A 28 -9.43 -9.11 4.31
N SER A 29 -10.43 -8.32 3.94
CA SER A 29 -10.89 -8.20 2.56
C SER A 29 -9.79 -7.70 1.63
N LEU A 30 -9.11 -6.60 1.99
CA LEU A 30 -8.02 -6.05 1.18
C LEU A 30 -6.82 -7.00 1.08
N ARG A 31 -6.52 -7.72 2.16
CA ARG A 31 -5.45 -8.73 2.19
C ARG A 31 -5.75 -9.89 1.24
N LEU A 32 -6.95 -10.46 1.28
CA LEU A 32 -7.33 -11.58 0.43
C LEU A 32 -7.20 -11.22 -1.05
N ILE A 33 -7.67 -10.03 -1.45
CA ILE A 33 -7.54 -9.53 -2.82
C ILE A 33 -6.05 -9.39 -3.20
N ALA A 34 -5.22 -8.83 -2.32
CA ALA A 34 -3.80 -8.68 -2.60
C ALA A 34 -3.07 -10.03 -2.72
N GLU A 35 -3.39 -11.00 -1.86
CA GLU A 35 -2.85 -12.36 -1.90
C GLU A 35 -3.27 -13.10 -3.17
N GLU A 36 -4.54 -12.98 -3.57
CA GLU A 36 -5.05 -13.53 -4.84
C GLU A 36 -4.35 -12.92 -6.05
N HIS A 37 -4.25 -11.59 -6.11
CA HIS A 37 -3.59 -10.90 -7.22
C HIS A 37 -2.10 -11.22 -7.31
N LEU A 38 -1.44 -11.43 -6.16
CA LEU A 38 -0.05 -11.88 -6.11
C LEU A 38 0.08 -13.33 -6.61
N ALA A 39 -0.78 -14.24 -6.14
CA ALA A 39 -0.73 -15.65 -6.51
C ALA A 39 -1.06 -15.91 -7.98
N THR A 40 -1.86 -15.03 -8.59
CA THR A 40 -2.26 -15.09 -10.00
C THR A 40 -1.37 -14.24 -10.91
N GLU A 41 -0.36 -13.58 -10.35
CA GLU A 41 0.51 -12.63 -11.04
C GLU A 41 -0.26 -11.59 -11.87
N LEU A 42 -1.34 -11.05 -11.29
CA LEU A 42 -2.23 -10.13 -11.99
C LEU A 42 -1.53 -8.79 -12.30
N ALA A 43 -1.23 -8.58 -13.58
CA ALA A 43 -0.62 -7.35 -14.08
C ALA A 43 -1.54 -6.10 -13.90
N PRO A 44 -0.97 -4.89 -13.74
CA PRO A 44 0.45 -4.59 -13.76
C PRO A 44 1.14 -4.89 -12.42
N MET A 45 2.30 -5.55 -12.52
CA MET A 45 3.22 -5.82 -11.44
C MET A 45 4.57 -5.20 -11.76
N GLU A 46 5.33 -4.95 -10.72
CA GLU A 46 6.75 -4.63 -10.80
C GLU A 46 7.51 -5.68 -10.00
N TYR A 47 8.59 -6.19 -10.59
CA TYR A 47 9.45 -7.20 -10.01
C TYR A 47 10.74 -6.59 -9.45
N GLU A 48 11.46 -7.33 -8.61
CA GLU A 48 12.73 -6.89 -8.04
C GLU A 48 13.81 -6.64 -9.11
N VAL A 49 13.74 -7.27 -10.28
CA VAL A 49 14.66 -6.95 -11.39
C VAL A 49 14.38 -5.57 -12.02
N ASP A 50 13.14 -5.07 -11.93
CA ASP A 50 12.72 -3.84 -12.60
C ASP A 50 13.18 -2.56 -11.87
N VAL A 51 13.46 -2.66 -10.57
CA VAL A 51 13.70 -1.51 -9.69
C VAL A 51 15.12 -0.93 -9.78
N GLN A 52 16.08 -1.70 -10.31
CA GLN A 52 17.44 -1.25 -10.65
C GLN A 52 18.21 -0.49 -9.55
N TYR A 53 17.84 -0.63 -8.27
CA TYR A 53 18.59 -0.06 -7.15
C TYR A 53 19.78 -0.97 -6.77
N PRO A 54 20.81 -0.45 -6.09
CA PRO A 54 21.93 -1.28 -5.61
C PRO A 54 21.45 -2.46 -4.75
N GLY A 55 21.65 -3.68 -5.24
CA GLY A 55 21.17 -4.91 -4.60
C GLY A 55 19.97 -5.58 -5.28
N ALA A 56 19.37 -4.93 -6.28
CA ALA A 56 18.42 -5.59 -7.17
C ALA A 56 19.09 -6.72 -7.99
N PRO A 57 18.34 -7.77 -8.37
CA PRO A 57 18.80 -8.77 -9.34
C PRO A 57 19.38 -8.12 -10.60
N ALA A 58 20.50 -8.65 -11.07
CA ALA A 58 21.24 -8.06 -12.19
C ALA A 58 20.53 -8.22 -13.54
N ASP A 59 19.79 -9.32 -13.70
CA ASP A 59 19.05 -9.68 -14.91
C ASP A 59 17.90 -10.64 -14.58
N ALA A 60 17.16 -11.08 -15.60
CA ALA A 60 16.01 -11.96 -15.47
C ALA A 60 16.35 -13.40 -15.03
N GLU A 61 17.61 -13.83 -15.18
CA GLU A 61 18.07 -15.16 -14.81
C GLU A 61 18.63 -15.20 -13.38
N ALA A 62 18.88 -14.04 -12.78
CA ALA A 62 19.34 -13.93 -11.41
C ALA A 62 18.28 -14.44 -10.41
N LEU A 63 18.75 -15.05 -9.32
CA LEU A 63 17.88 -15.55 -8.25
C LEU A 63 17.00 -14.42 -7.71
N GLY A 64 15.69 -14.65 -7.71
CA GLY A 64 14.71 -13.69 -7.22
C GLY A 64 14.34 -12.58 -8.21
N ALA A 65 14.80 -12.63 -9.46
CA ALA A 65 14.45 -11.65 -10.50
C ALA A 65 12.93 -11.50 -10.68
N ASN A 66 12.19 -12.60 -10.64
CA ASN A 66 10.73 -12.65 -10.73
C ASN A 66 10.01 -12.44 -9.38
N THR A 67 10.72 -12.04 -8.33
CA THR A 67 10.06 -11.73 -7.05
C THR A 67 9.25 -10.45 -7.21
N ALA A 68 7.95 -10.51 -6.91
CA ALA A 68 7.09 -9.33 -6.95
C ALA A 68 7.57 -8.27 -5.94
N ARG A 69 7.91 -7.07 -6.44
CA ARG A 69 8.22 -5.89 -5.63
C ARG A 69 6.97 -5.10 -5.30
N ARG A 70 6.17 -4.81 -6.32
CA ARG A 70 4.92 -4.04 -6.19
C ARG A 70 3.84 -4.64 -7.05
N LEU A 71 2.68 -4.77 -6.43
CA LEU A 71 1.44 -4.81 -7.18
C LEU A 71 1.08 -3.33 -7.51
N LEU A 72 1.18 -2.90 -8.77
CA LEU A 72 0.95 -1.51 -9.21
C LEU A 72 -0.54 -1.13 -9.45
N GLN A 73 -0.86 0.17 -9.39
CA GLN A 73 -2.20 0.70 -9.71
C GLN A 73 -3.31 0.19 -8.76
N ALA A 74 -3.08 0.25 -7.45
CA ALA A 74 -3.98 -0.27 -6.42
C ALA A 74 -5.45 0.21 -6.55
N CYS A 75 -5.68 1.49 -6.87
CA CYS A 75 -7.04 2.01 -7.04
C CYS A 75 -7.74 1.53 -8.34
N SER A 76 -6.99 1.10 -9.35
CA SER A 76 -7.54 0.70 -10.65
C SER A 76 -7.79 -0.81 -10.74
N ARG A 77 -7.00 -1.62 -10.02
CA ARG A 77 -7.10 -3.10 -10.05
C ARG A 77 -8.32 -3.69 -9.37
N HIS A 78 -8.86 -3.03 -8.34
CA HIS A 78 -10.00 -3.54 -7.59
C HIS A 78 -10.71 -2.39 -6.85
N SER A 79 -12.04 -2.38 -6.87
CA SER A 79 -12.83 -1.31 -6.26
C SER A 79 -12.56 -1.19 -4.75
N ALA A 80 -12.45 -2.30 -4.03
CA ALA A 80 -12.21 -2.30 -2.57
C ALA A 80 -11.04 -1.41 -2.13
N PHE A 81 -9.91 -1.38 -2.87
CA PHE A 81 -8.80 -0.48 -2.56
C PHE A 81 -9.17 0.99 -2.75
N ARG A 82 -9.90 1.30 -3.82
CA ARG A 82 -10.39 2.65 -4.12
C ARG A 82 -11.43 3.10 -3.09
N ASP A 83 -12.36 2.23 -2.75
CA ASP A 83 -13.43 2.49 -1.80
C ASP A 83 -12.82 2.77 -0.41
N TRP A 84 -11.82 2.00 0.00
CA TRP A 84 -11.07 2.27 1.23
C TRP A 84 -10.29 3.59 1.17
N ALA A 85 -9.50 3.79 0.11
CA ALA A 85 -8.69 4.99 -0.09
C ALA A 85 -9.53 6.28 -0.17
N THR A 86 -10.80 6.19 -0.56
CA THR A 86 -11.74 7.32 -0.65
C THR A 86 -12.80 7.31 0.45
N SER A 87 -12.64 6.48 1.48
CA SER A 87 -13.54 6.45 2.64
C SER A 87 -13.49 7.75 3.43
N ASP A 88 -14.56 8.05 4.16
CA ASP A 88 -14.62 9.25 4.99
C ASP A 88 -13.60 9.23 6.14
N ALA A 89 -13.26 8.05 6.64
CA ALA A 89 -12.19 7.88 7.63
C ALA A 89 -10.85 8.39 7.09
N VAL A 90 -10.46 7.93 5.90
CA VAL A 90 -9.21 8.37 5.23
C VAL A 90 -9.24 9.86 4.91
N LYS A 91 -10.36 10.36 4.36
CA LYS A 91 -10.53 11.79 4.03
C LYS A 91 -10.35 12.68 5.27
N GLN A 92 -10.95 12.32 6.40
CA GLN A 92 -10.86 13.10 7.64
C GLN A 92 -9.42 13.23 8.15
N ILE A 93 -8.62 12.16 8.02
CA ILE A 93 -7.19 12.19 8.36
C ILE A 93 -6.43 13.09 7.39
N LEU A 94 -6.53 12.82 6.08
CA LEU A 94 -5.76 13.55 5.08
C LEU A 94 -6.09 15.05 5.08
N ALA A 95 -7.37 15.41 5.21
CA ALA A 95 -7.79 16.81 5.29
C ALA A 95 -7.24 17.55 6.52
N LYS A 96 -6.79 16.83 7.54
CA LYS A 96 -6.15 17.41 8.72
C LYS A 96 -4.64 17.54 8.58
N LEU A 97 -4.01 16.60 7.86
CA LEU A 97 -2.55 16.54 7.69
C LEU A 97 -2.04 17.43 6.55
N LEU A 98 -2.90 17.77 5.58
CA LEU A 98 -2.65 18.70 4.47
C LEU A 98 -3.10 20.12 4.81
#